data_AF-A0A1R1SRR9-F1
#
_entry.id   AF-A0A1R1SRR9-F1
#
_cell.length_a   1.000
_cell.length_b   1.000
_cell.length_c   1.000
_cell.angle_alpha   90.00
_cell.angle_beta   90.00
_cell.angle_gamma   90.00
#
_symmetry.space_group_name_H-M   'P 1'
#
loop_
_entity.id
_entity.type
_entity.pdbx_description
1 polymer ?
#
loop_
_entity_poly.entity_id
_entity_poly.type
_entity_poly.pdbx_seq_one_letter_code
_entity_poly.pdbx_strand_id
1 'polypeptide(L)'
;MKSSKGPWNTASTALDDLRRNAATALGDLRHGQQGAGVGGKGVEGLESTAIQQRVFNSWEARLEVVRDECGELMGKLKKAGNDLANQDEAIEALFKAQDTKPIPPPGGPSGSW
;
A
#
# COMPACT_ATOMS: atom_id res chain seq x y z
N MET A 1 -19.09 6.62 15.22
CA MET A 1 -18.36 6.93 13.96
C MET A 1 -17.95 5.59 13.38
N LYS A 2 -18.25 5.27 12.12
CA LYS A 2 -17.79 4.01 11.51
C LYS A 2 -16.61 4.36 10.61
N SER A 3 -15.39 4.10 11.05
CA SER A 3 -14.21 4.15 10.21
C SER A 3 -14.42 3.26 9.00
N SER A 4 -14.40 3.87 7.82
CA SER A 4 -14.37 3.08 6.60
C SER A 4 -12.93 2.61 6.40
N LYS A 5 -12.68 1.32 6.59
CA LYS A 5 -11.49 0.64 6.05
C LYS A 5 -11.37 0.83 4.52
N GLY A 6 -12.46 1.26 3.87
CA GLY A 6 -12.62 1.41 2.43
C GLY A 6 -11.49 2.17 1.73
N PRO A 7 -11.23 3.45 2.05
CA PRO A 7 -10.20 4.23 1.36
C PRO A 7 -8.79 3.63 1.47
N TRP A 8 -8.44 3.16 2.67
CA TRP A 8 -7.14 2.52 2.93
C TRP A 8 -6.97 1.21 2.15
N ASN A 9 -8.02 0.38 2.13
CA ASN A 9 -8.02 -0.85 1.35
C ASN A 9 -7.98 -0.58 -0.15
N THR A 10 -8.78 0.37 -0.65
CA THR A 10 -8.78 0.75 -2.07
C THR A 10 -7.41 1.22 -2.52
N ALA A 11 -6.79 2.13 -1.76
CA ALA A 11 -5.44 2.62 -2.07
C ALA A 11 -4.40 1.48 -1.98
N SER A 12 -4.50 0.61 -0.98
CA SER A 12 -3.64 -0.57 -0.90
C SER A 12 -3.80 -1.51 -2.09
N THR A 13 -5.00 -1.74 -2.58
CA THR A 13 -5.24 -2.61 -3.75
C THR A 13 -4.62 -2.01 -5.00
N ALA A 14 -4.81 -0.70 -5.23
CA ALA A 14 -4.21 -0.02 -6.36
C ALA A 14 -2.67 -0.10 -6.37
N LEU A 15 -2.04 -0.01 -5.20
CA LEU A 15 -0.59 -0.19 -5.08
C LEU A 15 -0.15 -1.64 -5.27
N ASP A 16 -0.94 -2.62 -4.85
CA ASP A 16 -0.63 -4.03 -5.13
C ASP A 16 -0.70 -4.33 -6.63
N ASP A 17 -1.67 -3.77 -7.34
CA ASP A 17 -1.79 -3.91 -8.79
C ASP A 17 -0.58 -3.29 -9.50
N LEU A 18 -0.18 -2.07 -9.11
CA LEU A 18 1.01 -1.41 -9.66
C LEU A 18 2.29 -2.21 -9.38
N ARG A 19 2.43 -2.74 -8.15
CA ARG A 19 3.55 -3.62 -7.77
C ARG A 19 3.63 -4.86 -8.65
N ARG A 20 2.49 -5.53 -8.90
CA ARG A 20 2.42 -6.73 -9.74
C ARG A 20 2.78 -6.41 -11.18
N ASN A 21 2.25 -5.31 -11.73
CA ASN A 21 2.56 -4.87 -13.08
C ASN A 21 4.05 -4.52 -13.25
N ALA A 22 4.66 -3.85 -12.26
CA ALA A 22 6.10 -3.58 -12.25
C ALA A 22 6.93 -4.88 -12.19
N ALA A 23 6.50 -5.86 -11.40
CA ALA A 23 7.17 -7.16 -11.32
C ALA A 23 7.08 -7.95 -12.65
N THR A 24 5.93 -7.93 -13.31
CA THR A 24 5.76 -8.53 -14.66
C THR A 24 6.67 -7.84 -15.66
N ALA A 25 6.64 -6.50 -15.72
CA ALA A 25 7.47 -5.73 -16.64
C ALA A 25 8.98 -5.97 -16.42
N LEU A 26 9.42 -6.12 -15.17
CA LEU A 26 10.80 -6.52 -14.84
C LEU A 26 11.14 -7.91 -15.40
N GLY A 27 10.22 -8.87 -15.26
CA GLY A 27 10.38 -10.22 -15.80
C GLY A 27 10.55 -10.18 -17.32
N ASP A 28 9.69 -9.45 -18.01
CA ASP A 28 9.71 -9.31 -19.47
C ASP A 28 10.98 -8.60 -19.95
N LEU A 29 11.41 -7.53 -19.26
CA LEU A 29 12.63 -6.81 -19.55
C LEU A 29 13.86 -7.72 -19.42
N ARG A 30 13.95 -8.48 -18.32
CA ARG A 30 15.04 -9.46 -18.08
C ARG A 30 15.05 -10.56 -19.13
N HIS A 31 13.88 -11.08 -19.48
CA HIS A 31 13.76 -12.12 -20.49
C HIS A 31 14.18 -11.61 -21.88
N GLY A 32 13.69 -10.42 -22.29
CA GLY A 32 14.05 -9.81 -23.57
C GLY A 32 15.55 -9.52 -23.71
N GLN A 33 16.22 -9.14 -22.63
CA GLN A 33 17.66 -8.85 -22.65
C GLN A 33 18.52 -10.10 -22.87
N GLN A 34 18.07 -11.29 -22.44
CA GLN A 34 18.78 -12.55 -22.68
C GLN A 34 18.91 -12.88 -24.17
N GLY A 35 17.96 -12.44 -25.00
CA GLY A 35 17.96 -12.65 -26.45
C GLY A 35 18.70 -11.58 -27.27
N ALA A 36 19.05 -10.44 -26.66
CA ALA A 36 19.59 -9.28 -27.36
C ALA A 36 21.10 -9.36 -27.65
N GLY A 37 21.77 -10.47 -27.28
CA GLY A 37 23.21 -10.66 -27.45
C GLY A 37 24.04 -9.71 -26.60
N VAL A 38 23.44 -8.97 -25.66
CA VAL A 38 24.15 -8.00 -24.84
C VAL A 38 25.07 -8.75 -23.87
N GLY A 39 26.38 -8.56 -24.01
CA GLY A 39 27.40 -9.37 -23.33
C GLY A 39 27.77 -10.68 -24.06
N GLY A 40 27.18 -10.94 -25.22
CA GLY A 40 27.51 -12.07 -26.09
C GLY A 40 28.74 -11.80 -26.97
N LYS A 41 29.50 -12.85 -27.27
CA LYS A 41 30.67 -12.76 -28.15
C LYS A 41 30.26 -12.30 -29.55
N GLY A 42 30.97 -11.30 -30.08
CA GLY A 42 30.82 -10.81 -31.47
C GLY A 42 30.00 -9.54 -31.66
N VAL A 43 29.39 -8.99 -30.59
CA VAL A 43 28.76 -7.65 -30.61
C VAL A 43 29.53 -6.60 -29.80
N GLU A 44 30.70 -6.99 -29.29
CA GLU A 44 31.62 -6.15 -28.53
C GLU A 44 32.04 -4.92 -29.36
N GLY A 45 31.80 -3.72 -28.85
CA GLY A 45 32.15 -2.46 -29.51
C GLY A 45 31.05 -1.81 -30.37
N LEU A 46 29.87 -2.43 -30.50
CA LEU A 46 28.72 -1.79 -31.14
C LEU A 46 28.04 -0.80 -30.18
N GLU A 47 28.04 0.49 -30.51
CA GLU A 47 27.37 1.55 -29.75
C GLU A 47 25.90 1.23 -29.43
N SER A 48 25.19 0.61 -30.37
CA SER A 48 23.79 0.20 -30.19
C SER A 48 23.61 -0.77 -29.02
N THR A 49 24.54 -1.71 -28.83
CA THR A 49 24.49 -2.67 -27.69
C THR A 49 24.80 -2.00 -26.36
N ALA A 50 25.72 -1.03 -26.34
CA ALA A 50 26.03 -0.25 -25.14
C ALA A 50 24.83 0.64 -24.73
N ILE A 51 24.16 1.24 -25.70
CA ILE A 51 22.92 2.01 -25.47
C ILE A 51 21.82 1.10 -24.94
N GLN A 52 21.60 -0.06 -25.57
CA GLN A 52 20.63 -1.06 -25.13
C GLN A 52 20.87 -1.47 -23.66
N GLN A 53 22.10 -1.79 -23.28
CA GLN A 53 22.45 -2.14 -21.89
C GLN A 53 22.17 -1.01 -20.91
N ARG A 54 22.51 0.23 -21.29
CA ARG A 54 22.28 1.41 -20.44
C ARG A 54 20.79 1.63 -20.21
N VAL A 55 19.98 1.52 -21.27
CA VAL A 55 18.52 1.64 -21.20
C VAL A 55 17.95 0.52 -20.33
N PHE A 56 18.36 -0.72 -20.56
CA PHE A 56 17.97 -1.88 -19.74
C PHE A 56 18.24 -1.64 -18.25
N ASN A 57 19.50 -1.34 -17.89
CA ASN A 57 19.89 -1.10 -16.48
C ASN A 57 19.08 0.04 -15.86
N SER A 58 18.86 1.13 -16.61
CA SER A 58 18.09 2.27 -16.11
C SER A 58 16.63 1.92 -15.84
N TRP A 59 16.00 1.12 -16.70
CA TRP A 59 14.60 0.73 -16.52
C TRP A 59 14.43 -0.36 -15.47
N GLU A 60 15.36 -1.31 -15.41
CA GLU A 60 15.39 -2.33 -14.36
C GLU A 60 15.43 -1.67 -12.97
N ALA A 61 16.40 -0.78 -12.73
CA ALA A 61 16.53 -0.10 -11.45
C ALA A 61 15.28 0.71 -11.08
N ARG A 62 14.68 1.43 -12.04
CA ARG A 62 13.47 2.23 -11.80
C ARG A 62 12.27 1.36 -11.46
N LEU A 63 12.06 0.26 -12.18
CA LEU A 63 10.94 -0.64 -11.93
C LEU A 63 11.09 -1.40 -10.62
N GLU A 64 12.31 -1.73 -10.20
CA GLU A 64 12.58 -2.31 -8.88
C GLU A 64 12.19 -1.33 -7.77
N VAL A 65 12.62 -0.07 -7.86
CA VAL A 65 12.24 0.98 -6.90
C VAL A 65 10.73 1.13 -6.83
N VAL A 66 10.05 1.26 -7.98
CA VAL A 66 8.58 1.40 -8.03
C VAL A 66 7.88 0.19 -7.38
N ARG A 67 8.33 -1.03 -7.70
CA ARG A 67 7.78 -2.26 -7.13
C ARG A 67 7.91 -2.26 -5.61
N ASP A 68 9.09 -1.94 -5.11
CA ASP A 68 9.40 -2.04 -3.68
C ASP A 68 8.66 -0.94 -2.88
N GLU A 69 8.64 0.30 -3.38
CA GLU A 69 7.86 1.40 -2.80
C GLU A 69 6.36 1.07 -2.76
N CYS A 70 5.80 0.52 -3.85
CA CYS A 70 4.40 0.10 -3.88
C CYS A 70 4.11 -0.99 -2.85
N GLY A 71 5.02 -1.96 -2.67
CA GLY A 71 4.90 -3.01 -1.66
C GLY A 71 4.92 -2.46 -0.23
N GLU A 72 5.84 -1.53 0.05
CA GLU A 72 5.94 -0.89 1.35
C GLU A 72 4.70 -0.05 1.68
N LEU A 73 4.27 0.81 0.75
CA LEU A 73 3.10 1.66 0.91
C LEU A 73 1.80 0.84 1.02
N MET A 74 1.65 -0.23 0.24
CA MET A 74 0.54 -1.19 0.38
C MET A 74 0.47 -1.72 1.82
N GLY A 75 1.60 -2.17 2.37
CA GLY A 75 1.68 -2.68 3.75
C GLY A 75 1.28 -1.62 4.79
N LYS A 76 1.79 -0.40 4.64
CA LYS A 76 1.48 0.73 5.53
C LYS A 76 -0.01 1.10 5.50
N LEU A 77 -0.63 1.16 4.32
CA LEU A 77 -2.05 1.50 4.18
C LEU A 77 -2.95 0.42 4.79
N LYS A 78 -2.66 -0.87 4.57
CA LYS A 78 -3.38 -1.96 5.23
C LYS A 78 -3.32 -1.86 6.75
N LYS A 79 -2.13 -1.57 7.29
CA LYS A 79 -1.94 -1.38 8.72
C LYS A 79 -2.76 -0.21 9.24
N ALA A 80 -2.66 0.96 8.60
CA ALA A 80 -3.42 2.16 9.00
C ALA A 80 -4.94 1.92 9.01
N GLY A 81 -5.47 1.25 7.98
CA GLY A 81 -6.89 0.90 7.93
C GLY A 81 -7.33 -0.05 9.04
N ASN A 82 -6.48 -1.02 9.42
CA ASN A 82 -6.75 -1.92 10.53
C ASN A 82 -6.67 -1.22 11.89
N ASP A 83 -5.62 -0.43 12.12
CA ASP A 83 -5.41 0.30 13.37
C ASP A 83 -6.59 1.26 13.64
N LEU A 84 -7.03 1.99 12.61
CA LEU A 84 -8.16 2.91 12.71
C LEU A 84 -9.48 2.20 13.07
N ALA A 85 -9.75 1.04 12.46
CA ALA A 85 -10.97 0.30 12.78
C ALA A 85 -10.95 -0.29 14.19
N ASN A 86 -9.81 -0.81 14.63
CA ASN A 86 -9.67 -1.33 15.99
C ASN A 86 -9.87 -0.21 17.03
N GLN A 87 -9.37 1.00 16.75
CA GLN A 87 -9.58 2.16 17.62
C GLN A 87 -11.06 2.57 17.68
N ASP A 88 -11.75 2.61 16.53
CA ASP A 88 -13.18 2.92 16.48
C ASP A 88 -14.03 1.90 17.25
N GLU A 89 -13.73 0.60 17.11
CA GLU A 89 -14.39 -0.47 17.87
C GLU A 89 -14.16 -0.33 19.38
N ALA A 90 -12.93 -0.01 19.79
CA ALA A 90 -12.60 0.22 21.19
C ALA A 90 -13.33 1.43 21.76
N ILE A 91 -13.40 2.53 21.02
CA ILE A 91 -14.13 3.73 21.41
C ILE A 91 -15.63 3.43 21.52
N GLU A 92 -16.21 2.71 20.54
CA GLU A 92 -17.61 2.30 20.59
C GLU A 92 -17.92 1.44 21.82
N ALA A 93 -17.03 0.50 22.17
CA ALA A 93 -17.17 -0.32 23.37
C ALA A 93 -17.12 0.52 24.66
N LEU A 94 -16.22 1.50 24.74
CA LEU A 94 -16.15 2.43 25.88
C LEU A 94 -17.42 3.26 26.03
N PHE A 95 -17.97 3.79 24.93
CA PHE A 95 -19.24 4.51 24.97
C PHE A 95 -20.41 3.63 25.43
N LYS A 96 -20.49 2.38 24.95
CA LYS A 96 -21.53 1.44 25.39
C LYS A 96 -21.39 1.04 26.86
N ALA A 97 -20.17 0.97 27.37
CA ALA A 97 -19.90 0.66 28.77
C ALA A 97 -20.19 1.84 29.71
N GLN A 98 -20.31 3.07 29.19
CA GLN A 98 -20.58 4.24 29.99
C GLN A 98 -22.08 4.30 30.37
N ASP A 99 -22.40 3.74 31.54
CA ASP A 99 -23.72 3.87 32.17
C ASP A 99 -23.86 5.26 32.80
N THR A 100 -24.16 6.27 31.96
CA THR A 100 -24.44 7.61 32.48
C THR A 100 -25.86 7.65 33.03
N LYS A 101 -26.01 7.51 34.35
CA LYS A 101 -27.25 7.88 35.03
C LYS A 101 -27.42 9.40 34.92
N PRO A 102 -28.53 9.92 34.40
CA PRO A 102 -28.81 11.35 34.43
C PRO A 102 -28.72 11.84 35.88
N ILE A 103 -27.84 12.81 36.13
CA ILE A 103 -27.84 13.51 37.42
C ILE A 103 -29.10 14.38 37.42
N PRO A 104 -30.04 14.19 38.36
CA PRO A 104 -31.21 15.05 38.45
C PRO A 104 -30.77 16.51 38.64
N PRO A 105 -31.42 17.48 37.98
CA PRO A 105 -31.08 18.89 38.19
C PRO A 105 -31.19 19.23 39.68
N PRO A 106 -30.27 20.05 40.24
CA PRO A 106 -30.33 20.45 41.64
C PRO A 106 -31.65 21.20 41.88
N GLY A 107 -32.58 20.57 42.61
CA GLY A 107 -33.88 21.15 42.96
C GLY A 107 -35.13 20.48 42.37
N GLY A 108 -35.01 19.38 41.62
CA GLY A 108 -36.17 18.62 41.15
C GLY A 108 -36.87 17.84 42.29
N PRO A 109 -38.21 17.90 42.42
CA PRO A 109 -38.92 17.26 43.53
C PRO A 109 -38.79 15.73 43.48
N SER A 110 -38.48 15.13 44.64
CA SER A 110 -38.47 13.68 44.82
C SER A 110 -39.88 13.11 44.69
N GLY A 111 -40.19 12.49 43.56
CA GLY A 111 -41.50 11.88 43.29
C GLY A 111 -41.37 10.62 42.46
N SER A 112 -41.91 9.53 43.00
CA SER A 112 -41.98 8.16 42.50
C SER A 112 -42.55 8.00 41.09
N TRP A 113 -41.86 7.22 40.26
CA TRP A 113 -42.42 6.31 39.24
C TRP A 113 -41.52 5.08 39.12
#